data_AF-A0A962HB97-F1
#
_entry.id   AF-A0A962HB97-F1
#
_cell.length_a   1.000
_cell.length_b   1.000
_cell.length_c   1.000
_cell.angle_alpha   90.00
_cell.angle_beta   90.00
_cell.angle_gamma   90.00
#
_symmetry.space_group_name_H-M   'P 1'
#
loop_
_entity.id
_entity.type
_entity.pdbx_description
1 polymer ?
#
loop_
_entity_poly.entity_id
_entity_poly.type
_entity_poly.pdbx_seq_one_letter_code
_entity_poly.pdbx_strand_id
1 'polypeptide(L)'
;YLDAGADLIETNSFNATRVSQADYHLEAATYDLNVAAARLAREVCDRQSERTPEQPRYCVGVLGPTSRTLSISPDVNNPGFRAISFDELAEAYRESTEGLIDGGAQIIMVETIFDTLNAKAALYAIDQVYARRGYRLPVMISGTITDRSGRTLSGQTAEAFAYSVVHARPFSIGLNCALGARDLRPYVEDLARSVDALISAHPNAGLPNAFGEYDESPEDMSGTIGEFAESGLVNIVGGC
;
A
#
# COMPACT_ATOMS: atom_id res chain seq x y z
N TYR A 1 9.18 -12.70 -8.84
CA TYR A 1 9.59 -11.30 -8.67
C TYR A 1 11.08 -11.14 -8.40
N LEU A 2 11.64 -11.74 -7.34
CA LEU A 2 13.08 -11.61 -7.05
C LEU A 2 14.01 -12.07 -8.19
N ASP A 3 13.72 -13.20 -8.83
CA ASP A 3 14.49 -13.67 -10.00
C ASP A 3 14.33 -12.76 -11.24
N ALA A 4 13.28 -11.95 -11.28
CA ALA A 4 13.06 -10.94 -12.32
C ALA A 4 13.75 -9.60 -12.00
N GLY A 5 14.44 -9.49 -10.85
CA GLY A 5 15.24 -8.32 -10.48
C GLY A 5 14.62 -7.38 -9.44
N ALA A 6 13.49 -7.72 -8.83
CA ALA A 6 12.86 -6.87 -7.81
C ALA A 6 13.74 -6.70 -6.55
N ASP A 7 13.90 -5.46 -6.09
CA ASP A 7 14.61 -5.11 -4.83
C ASP A 7 13.68 -5.20 -3.61
N LEU A 8 12.39 -4.95 -3.81
CA LEU A 8 11.36 -5.01 -2.79
C LEU A 8 10.34 -6.08 -3.20
N ILE A 9 9.86 -6.87 -2.24
CA ILE A 9 8.67 -7.69 -2.45
C ILE A 9 7.69 -7.49 -1.31
N GLU A 10 6.42 -7.51 -1.66
CA GLU A 10 5.31 -7.35 -0.75
C GLU A 10 4.92 -8.69 -0.10
N THR A 11 4.50 -8.62 1.15
CA THR A 11 3.89 -9.75 1.83
C THR A 11 2.52 -10.04 1.25
N ASN A 12 2.15 -11.32 1.17
CA ASN A 12 0.79 -11.72 0.82
C ASN A 12 -0.16 -11.54 2.02
N SER A 13 -0.37 -10.28 2.43
CA SER A 13 -1.11 -9.90 3.65
C SER A 13 -2.11 -8.77 3.40
N PHE A 14 -2.38 -8.41 2.15
CA PHE A 14 -3.20 -7.25 1.77
C PHE A 14 -4.52 -7.15 2.55
N ASN A 15 -5.24 -8.25 2.70
CA ASN A 15 -6.50 -8.32 3.44
C ASN A 15 -6.37 -9.03 4.81
N ALA A 16 -5.16 -9.23 5.33
CA ALA A 16 -4.91 -9.88 6.62
C ALA A 16 -5.15 -8.91 7.79
N THR A 17 -6.35 -8.33 7.86
CA THR A 17 -6.81 -7.53 8.98
C THR A 17 -8.02 -8.19 9.61
N ARG A 18 -8.21 -7.99 10.91
CA ARG A 18 -9.35 -8.58 11.64
C ARG A 18 -10.69 -8.23 11.01
N VAL A 19 -10.81 -7.00 10.49
CA VAL A 19 -12.01 -6.49 9.83
C VAL A 19 -12.31 -7.26 8.55
N SER A 20 -11.32 -7.43 7.68
CA SER A 20 -11.51 -8.16 6.41
C SER A 20 -11.63 -9.67 6.62
N GLN A 21 -10.93 -10.25 7.60
CA GLN A 21 -11.03 -11.68 7.92
C GLN A 21 -12.36 -12.06 8.57
N ALA A 22 -13.11 -11.09 9.12
CA ALA A 22 -14.46 -11.33 9.65
C ALA A 22 -15.46 -11.77 8.57
N ASP A 23 -15.26 -11.33 7.32
CA ASP A 23 -16.10 -11.74 6.18
C ASP A 23 -15.95 -13.24 5.87
N TYR A 24 -14.89 -13.88 6.41
CA TYR A 24 -14.58 -15.31 6.28
C TYR A 24 -14.63 -16.08 7.61
N HIS A 25 -14.98 -15.43 8.72
CA HIS A 25 -14.93 -15.98 10.08
C HIS A 25 -13.51 -16.43 10.52
N LEU A 26 -12.48 -15.70 10.10
CA LEU A 26 -11.07 -15.99 10.35
C LEU A 26 -10.37 -14.92 11.21
N GLU A 27 -11.12 -14.14 11.98
CA GLU A 27 -10.58 -13.03 12.79
C GLU A 27 -9.44 -13.47 13.70
N ALA A 28 -9.56 -14.66 14.30
CA ALA A 28 -8.56 -15.22 15.21
C ALA A 28 -7.24 -15.62 14.51
N ALA A 29 -7.24 -15.82 13.19
CA ALA A 29 -6.06 -16.17 12.41
C ALA A 29 -5.26 -14.94 11.93
N THR A 30 -5.79 -13.73 12.11
CA THR A 30 -5.22 -12.48 11.57
C THR A 30 -3.73 -12.32 11.91
N TYR A 31 -3.39 -12.43 13.19
CA TYR A 31 -2.00 -12.29 13.63
C TYR A 31 -1.08 -13.33 12.97
N ASP A 32 -1.46 -14.61 13.01
CA ASP A 32 -0.68 -15.71 12.46
C ASP A 32 -0.51 -15.61 10.94
N LEU A 33 -1.54 -15.13 10.22
CA LEU A 33 -1.47 -14.85 8.78
C LEU A 33 -0.40 -13.80 8.46
N ASN A 34 -0.36 -12.71 9.22
CA ASN A 34 0.65 -11.65 9.01
C ASN A 34 2.06 -12.15 9.34
N VAL A 35 2.24 -12.88 10.44
CA VAL A 35 3.54 -13.47 10.81
C VAL A 35 4.03 -14.41 9.71
N ALA A 36 3.16 -15.31 9.23
CA ALA A 36 3.51 -16.27 8.19
C ALA A 36 3.84 -15.58 6.85
N ALA A 37 3.03 -14.60 6.44
CA ALA A 37 3.25 -13.87 5.19
C ALA A 37 4.59 -13.11 5.21
N ALA A 38 4.88 -12.40 6.31
CA ALA A 38 6.15 -11.68 6.47
C ALA A 38 7.36 -12.62 6.56
N ARG A 39 7.24 -13.75 7.26
CA ARG A 39 8.32 -14.74 7.36
C ARG A 39 8.68 -15.31 6.01
N LEU A 40 7.69 -15.72 5.21
CA LEU A 40 7.93 -16.27 3.88
C LEU A 40 8.63 -15.27 2.96
N ALA A 41 8.13 -14.03 2.91
CA ALA A 41 8.75 -12.97 2.11
C ALA A 41 10.17 -12.65 2.61
N ARG A 42 10.38 -12.59 3.93
CA ARG A 42 11.69 -12.30 4.51
C ARG A 42 12.72 -13.38 4.19
N GLU A 43 12.37 -14.65 4.34
CA GLU A 43 13.26 -15.77 4.03
C GLU A 43 13.71 -15.76 2.57
N VAL A 44 12.83 -15.45 1.63
CA VAL A 44 13.21 -15.41 0.21
C VAL A 44 14.07 -14.19 -0.13
N CYS A 45 13.82 -13.03 0.52
CA CYS A 45 14.68 -11.85 0.42
C CYS A 45 16.09 -12.11 0.95
N ASP A 46 16.21 -12.73 2.12
CA ASP A 46 17.52 -13.04 2.73
C ASP A 46 18.31 -14.00 1.84
N ARG A 47 17.69 -15.10 1.37
CA ARG A 47 18.36 -16.05 0.46
C ARG A 47 18.83 -15.40 -0.85
N GLN A 48 18.04 -14.50 -1.43
CA GLN A 48 18.43 -13.82 -2.66
C GLN A 48 19.55 -12.81 -2.41
N SER A 49 19.49 -12.08 -1.30
CA SER A 49 20.53 -11.14 -0.87
C SER A 49 21.86 -11.84 -0.61
N GLU A 50 21.85 -13.04 -0.01
CA GLU A 50 23.05 -13.85 0.17
C GLU A 50 23.69 -14.26 -1.17
N ARG A 51 22.87 -14.53 -2.19
CA ARG A 51 23.36 -14.90 -3.54
C ARG A 51 23.97 -13.74 -4.30
N THR A 52 23.51 -12.52 -4.05
CA THR A 52 23.96 -11.28 -4.72
C THR A 52 24.03 -10.13 -3.70
N PRO A 53 25.06 -10.11 -2.84
CA PRO A 53 25.17 -9.20 -1.69
C PRO A 53 25.20 -7.70 -2.05
N GLU A 54 25.61 -7.38 -3.27
CA GLU A 54 25.65 -6.03 -3.82
C GLU A 54 24.25 -5.43 -4.10
N GLN A 55 23.22 -6.26 -4.14
CA GLN A 55 21.82 -5.87 -4.34
C GLN A 55 20.98 -6.45 -3.19
N PRO A 56 20.90 -5.83 -2.01
CA PRO A 56 20.08 -6.35 -0.92
C PRO A 56 18.58 -6.26 -1.26
N ARG A 57 17.80 -7.29 -0.87
CA ARG A 57 16.35 -7.40 -1.10
C ARG A 57 15.62 -7.18 0.22
N TYR A 58 14.48 -6.53 0.17
CA TYR A 58 13.72 -6.18 1.38
C TYR A 58 12.28 -6.68 1.33
N CYS A 59 11.81 -7.13 2.49
CA CYS A 59 10.43 -7.54 2.72
C CYS A 59 9.56 -6.32 3.14
N VAL A 60 8.53 -6.04 2.36
CA VAL A 60 7.54 -4.97 2.61
C VAL A 60 6.27 -5.59 3.18
N GLY A 61 6.00 -5.32 4.45
CA GLY A 61 4.77 -5.73 5.13
C GLY A 61 3.58 -4.86 4.71
N VAL A 62 2.64 -5.45 3.99
CA VAL A 62 1.49 -4.74 3.41
C VAL A 62 0.28 -4.74 4.34
N LEU A 63 -0.28 -3.54 4.52
CA LEU A 63 -1.56 -3.26 5.14
C LEU A 63 -2.48 -2.64 4.09
N GLY A 64 -3.38 -3.44 3.52
CA GLY A 64 -4.39 -2.94 2.59
C GLY A 64 -5.56 -2.24 3.29
N PRO A 65 -6.50 -1.65 2.52
CA PRO A 65 -7.73 -1.14 3.07
C PRO A 65 -8.64 -2.29 3.54
N THR A 66 -9.62 -1.97 4.39
CA THR A 66 -10.60 -2.96 4.87
C THR A 66 -11.91 -2.88 4.11
N SER A 67 -12.76 -3.91 4.25
CA SER A 67 -14.14 -3.91 3.72
C SER A 67 -15.05 -2.85 4.36
N ARG A 68 -14.62 -2.22 5.46
CA ARG A 68 -15.31 -1.11 6.13
C ARG A 68 -14.56 0.20 5.91
N THR A 69 -15.30 1.30 5.82
CA THR A 69 -14.74 2.65 5.65
C THR A 69 -15.17 3.56 6.80
N LEU A 70 -14.34 4.55 7.13
CA LEU A 70 -14.61 5.54 8.16
C LEU A 70 -15.20 6.83 7.58
N SER A 71 -14.92 7.14 6.32
CA SER A 71 -15.42 8.36 5.68
C SER A 71 -16.75 8.18 4.94
N ILE A 72 -17.06 6.96 4.45
CA ILE A 72 -18.21 6.69 3.59
C ILE A 72 -19.22 5.79 4.32
N SER A 73 -20.49 6.18 4.32
CA SER A 73 -21.54 5.33 4.87
C SER A 73 -21.81 4.14 3.94
N PRO A 74 -21.85 2.90 4.46
CA PRO A 74 -22.31 1.75 3.67
C PRO A 74 -23.85 1.69 3.54
N ASP A 75 -24.59 2.50 4.31
CA ASP A 75 -26.05 2.59 4.21
C ASP A 75 -26.45 3.80 3.37
N VAL A 76 -26.94 3.53 2.15
CA VAL A 76 -27.39 4.53 1.18
C VAL A 76 -28.51 5.42 1.75
N ASN A 77 -29.32 4.91 2.69
CA ASN A 77 -30.42 5.67 3.29
C ASN A 77 -29.99 6.48 4.51
N ASN A 78 -28.76 6.28 5.01
CA ASN A 78 -28.24 6.96 6.19
C ASN A 78 -26.80 7.43 5.96
N PRO A 79 -26.56 8.64 5.42
CA PRO A 79 -25.21 9.14 5.12
C PRO A 79 -24.34 9.35 6.38
N GLY A 80 -24.95 9.42 7.57
CA GLY A 80 -24.24 9.56 8.84
C GLY A 80 -23.84 8.22 9.47
N PHE A 81 -24.33 7.08 8.97
CA PHE A 81 -24.00 5.77 9.55
C PHE A 81 -22.54 5.41 9.34
N ARG A 82 -21.93 4.76 10.34
CA ARG A 82 -20.56 4.22 10.29
C ARG A 82 -20.57 2.81 10.84
N ALA A 83 -20.10 1.84 10.05
CA ALA A 83 -20.08 0.42 10.41
C ALA A 83 -18.87 0.03 11.29
N ILE A 84 -17.94 0.97 11.51
CA ILE A 84 -16.77 0.79 12.35
C ILE A 84 -16.35 2.15 12.90
N SER A 85 -15.78 2.16 14.10
CA SER A 85 -15.15 3.35 14.70
C SER A 85 -13.66 3.43 14.37
N PHE A 86 -13.07 4.61 14.57
CA PHE A 86 -11.63 4.80 14.38
C PHE A 86 -10.81 3.88 15.30
N ASP A 87 -11.20 3.75 16.56
CA ASP A 87 -10.48 2.96 17.56
C ASP A 87 -10.51 1.47 17.23
N GLU A 88 -11.66 0.94 16.78
CA GLU A 88 -11.78 -0.45 16.34
C GLU A 88 -10.90 -0.74 15.12
N LEU A 89 -10.86 0.19 14.15
CA LEU A 89 -10.04 0.00 12.96
C LEU A 89 -8.55 0.14 13.27
N ALA A 90 -8.17 1.10 14.13
CA ALA A 90 -6.79 1.24 14.60
C ALA A 90 -6.32 0.00 15.35
N GLU A 91 -7.16 -0.59 16.19
CA GLU A 91 -6.84 -1.84 16.88
C GLU A 91 -6.64 -3.01 15.92
N ALA A 92 -7.47 -3.13 14.88
CA ALA A 92 -7.29 -4.15 13.85
C ALA A 92 -5.97 -3.98 13.08
N TYR A 93 -5.62 -2.74 12.70
CA TYR A 93 -4.33 -2.46 12.06
C TYR A 93 -3.15 -2.69 13.01
N ARG A 94 -3.31 -2.47 14.31
CA ARG A 94 -2.28 -2.74 15.32
C ARG A 94 -1.93 -4.23 15.37
N GLU A 95 -2.95 -5.10 15.40
CA GLU A 95 -2.77 -6.57 15.37
C GLU A 95 -2.00 -7.01 14.12
N SER A 96 -2.40 -6.54 12.93
CA SER A 96 -1.71 -6.86 11.68
C SER A 96 -0.27 -6.34 11.67
N THR A 97 -0.06 -5.09 12.11
CA THR A 97 1.28 -4.48 12.17
C THR A 97 2.21 -5.25 13.10
N GLU A 98 1.72 -5.69 14.27
CA GLU A 98 2.50 -6.51 15.19
C GLU A 98 2.92 -7.84 14.54
N GLY A 99 1.97 -8.53 13.90
CA GLY A 99 2.26 -9.79 13.21
C GLY A 99 3.27 -9.63 12.06
N LEU A 100 3.16 -8.56 11.26
CA LEU A 100 4.10 -8.28 10.17
C LEU A 100 5.53 -8.05 10.70
N ILE A 101 5.66 -7.25 11.76
CA ILE A 101 6.96 -6.96 12.36
C ILE A 101 7.56 -8.23 12.99
N ASP A 102 6.76 -9.02 13.70
CA ASP A 102 7.21 -10.29 14.31
C ASP A 102 7.54 -11.37 13.27
N GLY A 103 6.92 -11.32 12.10
CA GLY A 103 7.28 -12.13 10.94
C GLY A 103 8.55 -11.66 10.22
N GLY A 104 9.08 -10.48 10.54
CA GLY A 104 10.35 -9.99 10.03
C GLY A 104 10.26 -9.01 8.86
N ALA A 105 9.09 -8.38 8.64
CA ALA A 105 8.96 -7.28 7.70
C ALA A 105 9.99 -6.17 8.02
N GLN A 106 10.60 -5.60 6.97
CA GLN A 106 11.64 -4.58 7.11
C GLN A 106 11.13 -3.17 6.81
N ILE A 107 10.01 -3.09 6.08
CA ILE A 107 9.29 -1.87 5.71
C ILE A 107 7.82 -2.17 5.94
N ILE A 108 7.02 -1.18 6.37
CA ILE A 108 5.56 -1.30 6.42
C ILE A 108 4.95 -0.41 5.35
N MET A 109 3.97 -0.92 4.61
CA MET A 109 3.27 -0.17 3.57
C MET A 109 1.78 -0.13 3.85
N VAL A 110 1.20 1.07 3.87
CA VAL A 110 -0.26 1.26 3.82
C VAL A 110 -0.63 1.46 2.36
N GLU A 111 -1.26 0.46 1.76
CA GLU A 111 -1.45 0.36 0.30
C GLU A 111 -2.90 0.58 -0.12
N THR A 112 -3.12 0.98 -1.38
CA THR A 112 -4.43 1.11 -2.03
C THR A 112 -5.38 1.98 -1.20
N ILE A 113 -4.87 3.09 -0.71
CA ILE A 113 -5.66 4.00 0.13
C ILE A 113 -6.70 4.70 -0.74
N PHE A 114 -7.95 4.28 -0.60
CA PHE A 114 -9.11 4.97 -1.16
C PHE A 114 -9.82 5.86 -0.11
N ASP A 115 -9.68 5.53 1.18
CA ASP A 115 -10.22 6.27 2.32
C ASP A 115 -9.08 6.73 3.23
N THR A 116 -8.80 8.04 3.19
CA THR A 116 -7.72 8.66 3.96
C THR A 116 -7.93 8.55 5.47
N LEU A 117 -9.18 8.45 5.95
CA LEU A 117 -9.43 8.28 7.38
C LEU A 117 -9.07 6.86 7.85
N ASN A 118 -9.31 5.84 7.02
CA ASN A 118 -8.79 4.49 7.25
C ASN A 118 -7.26 4.49 7.30
N ALA A 119 -6.62 5.16 6.34
CA ALA A 119 -5.16 5.27 6.34
C ALA A 119 -4.63 5.94 7.60
N LYS A 120 -5.30 6.99 8.11
CA LYS A 120 -4.91 7.61 9.39
C LYS A 120 -5.04 6.65 10.57
N ALA A 121 -6.05 5.77 10.59
CA ALA A 121 -6.15 4.73 11.60
C ALA A 121 -4.98 3.74 11.52
N ALA A 122 -4.59 3.32 10.31
CA ALA A 122 -3.41 2.47 10.10
C ALA A 122 -2.11 3.15 10.54
N LEU A 123 -1.87 4.39 10.12
CA LEU A 123 -0.68 5.16 10.48
C LEU A 123 -0.59 5.42 11.98
N TYR A 124 -1.72 5.70 12.64
CA TYR A 124 -1.80 5.80 14.08
C TYR A 124 -1.44 4.48 14.76
N ALA A 125 -1.99 3.36 14.29
CA ALA A 125 -1.69 2.03 14.82
C ALA A 125 -0.20 1.68 14.68
N ILE A 126 0.41 1.97 13.53
CA ILE A 126 1.84 1.79 13.28
C ILE A 126 2.67 2.59 14.29
N ASP A 127 2.34 3.87 14.50
CA ASP A 127 3.04 4.71 15.48
C ASP A 127 2.91 4.19 16.92
N GLN A 128 1.75 3.66 17.30
CA GLN A 128 1.55 3.01 18.61
C GLN A 128 2.44 1.76 18.77
N VAL A 129 2.53 0.92 17.74
CA VAL A 129 3.40 -0.28 17.77
C VAL A 129 4.86 0.15 17.88
N TYR A 130 5.30 1.13 17.10
CA TYR A 130 6.67 1.65 17.18
C TYR A 130 6.99 2.28 18.54
N ALA A 131 6.07 3.05 19.12
CA ALA A 131 6.25 3.61 20.46
C ALA A 131 6.45 2.51 21.52
N ARG A 132 5.70 1.41 21.41
CA ARG A 132 5.83 0.25 22.31
C ARG A 132 7.12 -0.52 22.11
N ARG A 133 7.56 -0.70 20.86
CA ARG A 133 8.76 -1.48 20.52
C ARG A 133 10.07 -0.70 20.70
N GLY A 134 10.01 0.63 20.72
CA GLY A 134 11.18 1.50 20.88
C GLY A 134 12.03 1.66 19.61
N TYR A 135 11.56 1.17 18.46
CA TYR A 135 12.19 1.38 17.16
C TYR A 135 11.13 1.58 16.07
N ARG A 136 11.54 2.15 14.94
CA ARG A 136 10.69 2.43 13.78
C ARG A 136 11.25 1.74 12.54
N LEU A 137 10.38 1.09 11.77
CA LEU A 137 10.70 0.71 10.39
C LEU A 137 10.30 1.85 9.43
N PRO A 138 10.89 1.93 8.24
CA PRO A 138 10.41 2.82 7.18
C PRO A 138 8.94 2.53 6.86
N VAL A 139 8.17 3.61 6.59
CA VAL A 139 6.76 3.51 6.23
C VAL A 139 6.56 4.00 4.79
N MET A 140 6.01 3.16 3.94
CA MET A 140 5.55 3.52 2.60
C MET A 140 4.05 3.78 2.63
N ILE A 141 3.58 4.73 1.81
CA ILE A 141 2.16 5.08 1.71
C ILE A 141 1.78 5.09 0.23
N SER A 142 0.78 4.32 -0.15
CA SER A 142 0.29 4.31 -1.54
C SER A 142 -1.21 4.55 -1.58
N GLY A 143 -1.60 5.63 -2.25
CA GLY A 143 -3.00 5.95 -2.55
C GLY A 143 -3.48 5.29 -3.82
N THR A 144 -4.80 5.29 -4.02
CA THR A 144 -5.38 4.93 -5.32
C THR A 144 -6.32 6.02 -5.81
N ILE A 145 -6.17 6.38 -7.08
CA ILE A 145 -7.05 7.32 -7.79
C ILE A 145 -8.05 6.47 -8.56
N THR A 146 -9.32 6.55 -8.18
CA THR A 146 -10.32 5.53 -8.57
C THR A 146 -10.70 5.57 -10.04
N ASP A 147 -10.56 6.73 -10.68
CA ASP A 147 -10.86 6.93 -12.08
C ASP A 147 -10.20 8.22 -12.62
N ARG A 148 -10.51 8.56 -13.87
CA ARG A 148 -10.01 9.77 -14.55
C ARG A 148 -10.53 11.09 -13.96
N SER A 149 -11.36 11.07 -12.91
CA SER A 149 -11.70 12.29 -12.16
C SER A 149 -10.52 12.83 -11.36
N GLY A 150 -9.47 12.01 -11.16
CA GLY A 150 -8.25 12.41 -10.46
C GLY A 150 -8.40 12.47 -8.95
N ARG A 151 -9.34 11.71 -8.39
CA ARG A 151 -9.64 11.71 -6.95
C ARG A 151 -9.58 10.30 -6.35
N THR A 152 -9.26 10.24 -5.06
CA THR A 152 -9.53 9.08 -4.23
C THR A 152 -11.05 8.87 -4.09
N LEU A 153 -11.48 7.69 -3.63
CA LEU A 153 -12.91 7.43 -3.39
C LEU A 153 -13.50 8.40 -2.35
N SER A 154 -12.70 8.82 -1.37
CA SER A 154 -13.07 9.85 -0.38
C SER A 154 -13.00 11.29 -0.92
N GLY A 155 -12.75 11.48 -2.23
CA GLY A 155 -12.85 12.75 -2.95
C GLY A 155 -11.61 13.64 -2.93
N GLN A 156 -10.45 13.15 -2.46
CA GLN A 156 -9.23 13.95 -2.38
C GLN A 156 -8.47 13.95 -3.70
N THR A 157 -7.92 15.10 -4.10
CA THR A 157 -6.87 15.14 -5.14
C THR A 157 -5.59 14.47 -4.63
N ALA A 158 -4.66 14.13 -5.53
CA ALA A 158 -3.35 13.59 -5.16
C ALA A 158 -2.60 14.49 -4.15
N GLU A 159 -2.55 15.80 -4.41
CA GLU A 159 -1.97 16.80 -3.50
C GLU A 159 -2.65 16.80 -2.12
N ALA A 160 -3.99 16.85 -2.08
CA ALA A 160 -4.74 16.88 -0.82
C ALA A 160 -4.54 15.59 -0.01
N PHE A 161 -4.45 14.45 -0.69
CA PHE A 161 -4.09 13.18 -0.08
C PHE A 161 -2.69 13.23 0.54
N ALA A 162 -1.69 13.70 -0.21
CA ALA A 162 -0.30 13.79 0.26
C ALA A 162 -0.19 14.63 1.54
N TYR A 163 -0.74 15.84 1.56
CA TYR A 163 -0.73 16.69 2.77
C TYR A 163 -1.48 16.07 3.94
N SER A 164 -2.50 15.23 3.67
CA SER A 164 -3.26 14.57 4.72
C SER A 164 -2.44 13.50 5.46
N VAL A 165 -1.40 12.95 4.84
CA VAL A 165 -0.63 11.79 5.36
C VAL A 165 0.86 12.08 5.60
N VAL A 166 1.41 13.18 5.07
CA VAL A 166 2.85 13.52 5.18
C VAL A 166 3.36 13.64 6.62
N HIS A 167 2.46 13.95 7.57
CA HIS A 167 2.78 13.97 9.01
C HIS A 167 3.33 12.64 9.54
N ALA A 168 3.05 11.51 8.87
CA ALA A 168 3.61 10.21 9.20
C ALA A 168 5.11 10.08 8.82
N ARG A 169 5.69 11.07 8.15
CA ARG A 169 7.07 11.09 7.63
C ARG A 169 7.37 9.83 6.79
N PRO A 170 6.62 9.62 5.70
CA PRO A 170 6.79 8.44 4.87
C PRO A 170 8.19 8.38 4.26
N PHE A 171 8.74 7.17 4.18
CA PHE A 171 9.92 6.88 3.37
C PHE A 171 9.62 7.08 1.89
N SER A 172 8.47 6.58 1.43
CA SER A 172 7.93 6.89 0.12
C SER A 172 6.42 7.14 0.17
N ILE A 173 5.96 7.95 -0.78
CA ILE A 173 4.54 8.15 -1.05
C ILE A 173 4.28 8.01 -2.54
N GLY A 174 3.19 7.34 -2.88
CA GLY A 174 2.93 6.99 -4.27
C GLY A 174 1.48 6.69 -4.57
N LEU A 175 1.28 6.17 -5.77
CA LEU A 175 -0.01 5.67 -6.23
C LEU A 175 0.11 4.26 -6.79
N ASN A 176 -0.91 3.45 -6.55
CA ASN A 176 -1.04 2.12 -7.11
C ASN A 176 -2.48 1.84 -7.55
N CYS A 177 -2.63 0.79 -8.35
CA CYS A 177 -3.92 0.28 -8.81
C CYS A 177 -4.74 1.25 -9.68
N ALA A 178 -5.94 0.81 -10.05
CA ALA A 178 -7.04 1.49 -10.77
C ALA A 178 -6.73 2.01 -12.17
N LEU A 179 -5.60 2.70 -12.37
CA LEU A 179 -5.19 3.28 -13.64
C LEU A 179 -3.95 2.56 -14.18
N GLY A 180 -3.89 2.45 -15.51
CA GLY A 180 -2.65 2.09 -16.20
C GLY A 180 -1.61 3.21 -16.10
N ALA A 181 -0.35 2.89 -16.40
CA ALA A 181 0.78 3.81 -16.20
C ALA A 181 0.55 5.19 -16.81
N ARG A 182 0.11 5.24 -18.08
CA ARG A 182 -0.12 6.51 -18.81
C ARG A 182 -1.13 7.41 -18.13
N ASP A 183 -2.26 6.85 -17.69
CA ASP A 183 -3.34 7.61 -17.05
C ASP A 183 -2.97 8.03 -15.62
N LEU A 184 -2.09 7.26 -14.96
CA LEU A 184 -1.62 7.54 -13.60
C LEU A 184 -0.62 8.71 -13.53
N ARG A 185 0.16 8.94 -14.59
CA ARG A 185 1.28 9.89 -14.62
C ARG A 185 0.97 11.27 -14.04
N PRO A 186 -0.10 11.99 -14.47
CA PRO A 186 -0.31 13.37 -14.03
C PRO A 186 -0.47 13.47 -12.51
N TYR A 187 -1.04 12.44 -11.89
CA TYR A 187 -1.25 12.38 -10.45
C TYR A 187 0.03 12.03 -9.68
N VAL A 188 0.94 11.27 -10.28
CA VAL A 188 2.29 11.05 -9.74
C VAL A 188 3.10 12.36 -9.78
N GLU A 189 2.98 13.15 -10.86
CA GLU A 189 3.60 14.48 -10.94
C GLU A 189 3.06 15.44 -9.88
N ASP A 190 1.75 15.42 -9.63
CA ASP A 190 1.15 16.21 -8.56
C ASP A 190 1.70 15.80 -7.18
N LEU A 191 1.84 14.50 -6.89
CA LEU A 191 2.49 14.02 -5.67
C LEU A 191 3.94 14.50 -5.57
N ALA A 192 4.73 14.30 -6.62
CA ALA A 192 6.15 14.64 -6.67
C ALA A 192 6.41 16.14 -6.42
N ARG A 193 5.48 17.01 -6.79
CA ARG A 193 5.55 18.45 -6.51
C ARG A 193 5.13 18.83 -5.09
N SER A 194 4.37 17.97 -4.41
CA SER A 194 3.70 18.31 -3.15
C SER A 194 4.51 17.97 -1.89
N VAL A 195 5.45 17.03 -1.98
CA VAL A 195 6.15 16.45 -0.81
C VAL A 195 7.59 16.05 -1.13
N ASP A 196 8.47 16.11 -0.12
CA ASP A 196 9.89 15.76 -0.25
C ASP A 196 10.20 14.26 -0.04
N ALA A 197 9.16 13.41 0.09
CA ALA A 197 9.35 11.96 0.24
C ALA A 197 9.71 11.30 -1.10
N LEU A 198 10.28 10.09 -1.06
CA LEU A 198 10.51 9.33 -2.29
C LEU A 198 9.18 9.04 -2.99
N ILE A 199 9.15 9.13 -4.30
CA ILE A 199 7.95 8.92 -5.09
C ILE A 199 7.90 7.47 -5.59
N SER A 200 6.78 6.79 -5.35
CA SER A 200 6.53 5.43 -5.84
C SER A 200 5.34 5.35 -6.80
N ALA A 201 5.39 4.44 -7.78
CA ALA A 201 4.27 4.18 -8.67
C ALA A 201 4.17 2.70 -9.04
N HIS A 202 3.03 2.06 -8.72
CA HIS A 202 2.73 0.66 -9.06
C HIS A 202 1.41 0.60 -9.88
N PRO A 203 1.42 1.01 -11.15
CA PRO A 203 0.21 1.03 -11.97
C PRO A 203 -0.27 -0.39 -12.33
N ASN A 204 -1.53 -0.51 -12.72
CA ASN A 204 -2.04 -1.72 -13.36
C ASN A 204 -1.45 -1.87 -14.78
N ALA A 205 -1.48 -3.08 -15.32
CA ALA A 205 -1.22 -3.35 -16.75
C ALA A 205 -2.41 -2.92 -17.63
N GLY A 206 -2.82 -1.65 -17.50
CA GLY A 206 -3.96 -1.06 -18.18
C GLY A 206 -5.26 -1.22 -17.39
N LEU A 207 -6.39 -1.00 -18.06
CA LEU A 207 -7.71 -1.30 -17.52
C LEU A 207 -8.07 -2.76 -17.87
N PRO A 208 -8.74 -3.50 -16.97
CA PRO A 208 -9.18 -4.85 -17.30
C PRO A 208 -10.18 -4.83 -18.45
N ASN A 209 -10.06 -5.79 -19.36
CA ASN A 209 -10.98 -5.98 -20.47
C ASN A 209 -12.30 -6.62 -19.98
N ALA A 210 -13.25 -6.84 -20.88
CA ALA A 210 -14.57 -7.40 -20.54
C ALA A 210 -14.51 -8.83 -19.95
N PHE A 211 -13.37 -9.51 -20.04
CA PHE A 211 -13.11 -10.83 -19.48
C PHE A 211 -12.29 -10.77 -18.17
N GLY A 212 -11.93 -9.58 -17.70
CA GLY A 212 -11.10 -9.37 -16.51
C GLY A 212 -9.60 -9.59 -16.74
N GLU A 213 -9.17 -9.68 -18.00
CA GLU A 213 -7.76 -9.80 -18.37
C GLU A 213 -7.15 -8.42 -18.62
N TYR A 214 -5.82 -8.33 -18.58
CA TYR A 214 -5.07 -7.10 -18.84
C TYR A 214 -4.34 -7.23 -20.18
N ASP A 215 -4.67 -6.34 -21.12
CA ASP A 215 -4.17 -6.39 -22.50
C ASP A 215 -2.84 -5.64 -22.69
N GLU A 216 -2.39 -4.83 -21.72
CA GLU A 216 -1.13 -4.08 -21.82
C GLU A 216 0.07 -5.04 -21.72
N SER A 217 0.97 -4.97 -22.69
CA SER A 217 2.13 -5.85 -22.75
C SER A 217 3.24 -5.41 -21.77
N PRO A 218 4.16 -6.32 -21.38
CA PRO A 218 5.35 -5.94 -20.62
C PRO A 218 6.17 -4.83 -21.29
N GLU A 219 6.25 -4.81 -22.63
CA GLU A 219 6.95 -3.80 -23.41
C GLU A 219 6.27 -2.43 -23.31
N ASP A 220 4.93 -2.37 -23.36
CA ASP A 220 4.17 -1.13 -23.22
C ASP A 220 4.30 -0.54 -21.82
N MET A 221 4.15 -1.39 -20.80
CA MET A 221 4.25 -1.00 -19.40
C MET A 221 5.67 -0.54 -19.05
N SER A 222 6.69 -1.31 -19.44
CA SER A 222 8.09 -0.96 -19.18
C SER A 222 8.54 0.28 -19.95
N GLY A 223 8.04 0.51 -21.18
CA GLY A 223 8.32 1.74 -21.93
C GLY A 223 7.75 2.98 -21.23
N THR A 224 6.53 2.88 -20.70
CA THR A 224 5.88 4.00 -20.00
C THR A 224 6.52 4.26 -18.63
N ILE A 225 6.73 3.22 -17.82
CA ILE A 225 7.37 3.35 -16.49
C ILE A 225 8.84 3.74 -16.62
N GLY A 226 9.53 3.25 -17.65
CA GLY A 226 10.92 3.62 -17.93
C GLY A 226 11.08 5.11 -18.15
N GLU A 227 10.14 5.76 -18.83
CA GLU A 227 10.16 7.21 -19.00
C GLU A 227 9.93 7.96 -17.67
N PHE A 228 9.13 7.42 -16.74
CA PHE A 228 8.98 8.03 -15.41
C PHE A 228 10.31 8.03 -14.68
N ALA A 229 11.06 6.93 -14.78
CA ALA A 229 12.39 6.82 -14.18
C ALA A 229 13.40 7.76 -14.85
N GLU A 230 13.45 7.81 -16.19
CA GLU A 230 14.36 8.68 -16.94
C GLU A 230 14.12 10.17 -16.70
N SER A 231 12.86 10.56 -16.53
CA SER A 231 12.49 11.95 -16.18
C SER A 231 12.78 12.31 -14.71
N GLY A 232 13.18 11.34 -13.88
CA GLY A 232 13.39 11.51 -12.45
C GLY A 232 12.11 11.68 -11.65
N LEU A 233 10.96 11.29 -12.21
CA LEU A 233 9.65 11.43 -11.57
C LEU A 233 9.45 10.45 -10.41
N VAL A 234 10.03 9.25 -10.52
CA VAL A 234 9.86 8.16 -9.55
C VAL A 234 11.20 7.69 -9.00
N ASN A 235 11.18 7.25 -7.74
CA ASN A 235 12.29 6.61 -7.07
C ASN A 235 12.09 5.09 -6.94
N ILE A 236 10.83 4.66 -6.87
CA ILE A 236 10.43 3.26 -6.69
C ILE A 236 9.32 2.94 -7.70
N VAL A 237 9.43 1.79 -8.39
CA VAL A 237 8.44 1.36 -9.37
C VAL A 237 8.08 -0.11 -9.15
N GLY A 238 6.86 -0.46 -9.56
CA GLY A 238 6.31 -1.80 -9.43
C GLY A 238 5.12 -1.98 -10.36
N GLY A 239 4.32 -3.02 -10.12
CA GLY A 239 3.05 -3.26 -10.81
C GLY A 239 2.01 -3.78 -9.82
N CYS A 240 0.74 -3.44 -10.08
CA CYS A 240 -0.41 -3.84 -9.28
C CYS A 240 -1.30 -4.85 -10.02
#